data_AF-A0A327SZ42-F1
#
_entry.id   AF-A0A327SZ42-F1
#
_cell.length_a   1.000
_cell.length_b   1.000
_cell.length_c   1.000
_cell.angle_alpha   90.00
_cell.angle_beta   90.00
_cell.angle_gamma   90.00
#
_symmetry.space_group_name_H-M   'P 1'
#
loop_
_entity.id
_entity.type
_entity.pdbx_description
1 polymer ?
#
loop_
_entity_poly.entity_id
_entity_poly.type
_entity_poly.pdbx_seq_one_letter_code
_entity_poly.pdbx_strand_id
1 'polypeptide(L)'
;MLIWLALILLGSAAQSQTVTQYVEEHTDHAQELMRAYDVPASVILAVAIHESAAGKSKVARHLNNHFGIKGSNSNAEINSSYRDFESADESYDNFVEVLQNRSSFSKLFDECDQYDYAAWARGIQRGGYASSRTWAKQVIAIINKYELYRYDERPDDYAEPVKIAPVSIKKHHSRSYKAKKHRSSVKFYTVRKGDNLNKIAESHGTSSLSLMRKNGLKKSALKPGQKIKL
;
A
#
# COMPACT_ATOMS: atom_id res chain seq x y z
N MET A 1 -42.95 -50.34 28.75
CA MET A 1 -42.68 -49.41 27.64
C MET A 1 -41.88 -48.25 28.20
N LEU A 2 -40.54 -48.37 28.23
CA LEU A 2 -39.64 -47.34 28.78
C LEU A 2 -38.87 -46.73 27.61
N ILE A 3 -39.20 -45.50 27.26
CA ILE A 3 -38.56 -44.73 26.18
C ILE A 3 -37.35 -44.03 26.78
N TRP A 4 -36.15 -44.46 26.40
CA TRP A 4 -34.91 -43.73 26.62
C TRP A 4 -34.82 -42.58 25.62
N LEU A 5 -34.97 -41.34 26.09
CA LEU A 5 -34.67 -40.14 25.32
C LEU A 5 -33.17 -39.86 25.40
N ALA A 6 -32.44 -40.24 24.36
CA ALA A 6 -31.06 -39.82 24.16
C ALA A 6 -31.03 -38.37 23.66
N LEU A 7 -30.74 -37.44 24.57
CA LEU A 7 -30.43 -36.05 24.21
C LEU A 7 -29.05 -36.03 23.53
N ILE A 8 -29.02 -36.02 22.20
CA ILE A 8 -27.80 -35.78 21.43
C ILE A 8 -27.53 -34.28 21.47
N LEU A 9 -26.65 -33.86 22.37
CA LEU A 9 -26.01 -32.54 22.34
C LEU A 9 -25.08 -32.49 21.11
N LEU A 10 -25.61 -32.02 19.98
CA LEU A 10 -24.80 -31.54 18.85
C LEU A 10 -24.12 -30.25 19.30
N GLY A 11 -22.99 -30.38 19.98
CA GLY A 11 -22.09 -29.26 20.21
C GLY A 11 -21.47 -28.84 18.89
N SER A 12 -21.90 -27.72 18.33
CA SER A 12 -21.19 -27.06 17.23
C SER A 12 -19.83 -26.62 17.76
N ALA A 13 -18.77 -27.36 17.43
CA ALA A 13 -17.41 -26.87 17.64
C ALA A 13 -17.24 -25.62 16.76
N ALA A 14 -17.07 -24.45 17.38
CA ALA A 14 -16.74 -23.24 16.65
C ALA A 14 -15.38 -23.44 15.96
N GLN A 15 -15.40 -23.74 14.67
CA GLN A 15 -14.19 -23.86 13.87
C GLN A 15 -13.50 -22.49 13.86
N SER A 16 -12.25 -22.42 14.32
CA SER A 16 -11.45 -21.20 14.23
C SER A 16 -11.29 -20.81 12.76
N GLN A 17 -11.67 -19.58 12.40
CA GLN A 17 -11.54 -19.09 11.03
C GLN A 17 -10.07 -19.18 10.59
N THR A 18 -9.87 -19.84 9.46
CA THR A 18 -8.56 -19.90 8.80
C THR A 18 -8.31 -18.59 8.03
N VAL A 19 -7.04 -18.27 7.77
CA VAL A 19 -6.73 -17.08 6.97
C VAL A 19 -7.29 -17.19 5.56
N THR A 20 -7.33 -18.39 4.97
CA THR A 20 -7.93 -18.62 3.65
C THR A 20 -9.43 -18.32 3.64
N GLN A 21 -10.17 -18.80 4.64
CA GLN A 21 -11.61 -18.48 4.76
C GLN A 21 -11.85 -16.98 4.94
N TYR A 22 -11.00 -16.31 5.72
CA TYR A 22 -11.06 -14.85 5.88
C TYR A 22 -10.79 -14.14 4.54
N VAL A 23 -9.85 -14.63 3.74
CA VAL A 23 -9.60 -14.09 2.40
C VAL A 23 -10.82 -14.28 1.52
N GLU A 24 -11.39 -15.49 1.46
CA GLU A 24 -12.59 -15.79 0.67
C GLU A 24 -13.77 -14.86 1.04
N GLU A 25 -14.00 -14.64 2.33
CA GLU A 25 -15.09 -13.79 2.83
C GLU A 25 -14.96 -12.32 2.40
N HIS A 26 -13.74 -11.80 2.29
CA HIS A 26 -13.50 -10.36 2.04
C HIS A 26 -12.95 -10.03 0.65
N THR A 27 -12.71 -11.03 -0.20
CA THR A 27 -12.08 -10.81 -1.52
C THR A 27 -12.95 -9.94 -2.41
N ASP A 28 -14.25 -10.22 -2.52
CA ASP A 28 -15.14 -9.51 -3.42
C ASP A 28 -15.15 -8.01 -3.11
N HIS A 29 -15.34 -7.64 -1.85
CA HIS A 29 -15.34 -6.24 -1.41
C HIS A 29 -13.95 -5.57 -1.56
N ALA A 30 -12.86 -6.29 -1.27
CA ALA A 30 -11.52 -5.77 -1.51
C ALA A 30 -11.25 -5.49 -3.01
N GLN A 31 -11.77 -6.33 -3.91
CA GLN A 31 -11.66 -6.10 -5.35
C GLN A 31 -12.59 -4.98 -5.84
N GLU A 32 -13.76 -4.80 -5.24
CA GLU A 32 -14.62 -3.63 -5.49
C GLU A 32 -13.89 -2.33 -5.17
N LEU A 33 -13.27 -2.26 -3.99
CA LEU A 33 -12.46 -1.11 -3.57
C LEU A 33 -11.25 -0.89 -4.47
N MET A 34 -10.58 -1.97 -4.88
CA MET A 34 -9.46 -1.89 -5.82
C MET A 34 -9.90 -1.26 -7.14
N ARG A 35 -11.00 -1.74 -7.74
CA ARG A 35 -11.51 -1.20 -9.02
C ARG A 35 -11.99 0.24 -8.89
N ALA A 36 -12.54 0.62 -7.74
CA ALA A 36 -13.05 1.97 -7.51
C ALA A 36 -11.94 3.00 -7.22
N TYR A 37 -10.84 2.57 -6.61
CA TYR A 37 -9.89 3.48 -5.95
C TYR A 37 -8.42 3.19 -6.24
N ASP A 38 -8.13 2.24 -7.13
CA ASP A 38 -6.79 1.86 -7.58
C ASP A 38 -5.84 1.42 -6.44
N VAL A 39 -6.39 0.95 -5.32
CA VAL A 39 -5.64 0.34 -4.21
C VAL A 39 -5.61 -1.17 -4.40
N PRO A 40 -4.45 -1.83 -4.56
CA PRO A 40 -4.40 -3.27 -4.82
C PRO A 40 -5.14 -4.09 -3.75
N ALA A 41 -6.04 -4.97 -4.19
CA ALA A 41 -6.82 -5.85 -3.32
C ALA A 41 -5.91 -6.67 -2.40
N SER A 42 -4.75 -7.09 -2.89
CA SER A 42 -3.74 -7.80 -2.11
C SER A 42 -3.23 -7.00 -0.91
N VAL A 43 -3.10 -5.67 -1.04
CA VAL A 43 -2.69 -4.78 0.05
C VAL A 43 -3.82 -4.61 1.05
N ILE A 44 -5.04 -4.38 0.59
CA ILE A 44 -6.22 -4.24 1.45
C ILE A 44 -6.37 -5.50 2.32
N LEU A 45 -6.43 -6.68 1.70
CA LEU A 45 -6.56 -7.96 2.39
C LEU A 45 -5.39 -8.23 3.34
N ALA A 46 -4.16 -7.96 2.92
CA ALA A 46 -2.99 -8.24 3.77
C ALA A 46 -2.91 -7.33 5.00
N VAL A 47 -3.27 -6.05 4.86
CA VAL A 47 -3.35 -5.12 6.00
C VAL A 47 -4.48 -5.57 6.93
N ALA A 48 -5.65 -5.88 6.39
CA ALA A 48 -6.77 -6.38 7.19
C ALA A 48 -6.37 -7.65 7.97
N ILE A 49 -5.74 -8.63 7.34
CA ILE A 49 -5.22 -9.84 8.00
C ILE A 49 -4.20 -9.50 9.09
N HIS A 50 -3.28 -8.57 8.81
CA HIS A 50 -2.21 -8.18 9.74
C HIS A 50 -2.78 -7.53 11.00
N GLU A 51 -3.69 -6.56 10.84
CA GLU A 51 -4.22 -5.73 11.92
C GLU A 51 -5.31 -6.46 12.72
N SER A 52 -6.14 -7.28 12.05
CA SER A 52 -7.25 -8.01 12.68
C SER A 52 -6.87 -9.41 13.20
N ALA A 53 -5.64 -9.87 12.94
CA ALA A 53 -5.26 -11.27 13.08
C ALA A 53 -6.20 -12.22 12.31
N ALA A 54 -6.56 -11.83 11.07
CA ALA A 54 -7.61 -12.45 10.25
C ALA A 54 -8.93 -12.60 11.03
N GLY A 55 -9.50 -11.47 11.45
CA GLY A 55 -10.79 -11.37 12.14
C GLY A 55 -10.79 -11.79 13.61
N LYS A 56 -9.73 -12.43 14.11
CA LYS A 56 -9.73 -13.03 15.46
C LYS A 56 -9.46 -12.04 16.60
N SER A 57 -8.92 -10.86 16.30
CA SER A 57 -8.60 -9.87 17.34
C SER A 57 -9.86 -9.42 18.08
N LYS A 58 -9.69 -9.01 19.35
CA LYS A 58 -10.81 -8.47 20.14
C LYS A 58 -11.39 -7.21 19.47
N VAL A 59 -10.54 -6.40 18.83
CA VAL A 59 -10.97 -5.18 18.13
C VAL A 59 -11.82 -5.53 16.90
N ALA A 60 -11.40 -6.50 16.09
CA ALA A 60 -12.19 -6.92 14.93
C ALA A 60 -13.52 -7.56 15.36
N ARG A 61 -13.51 -8.50 16.30
CA ARG A 61 -14.73 -9.24 16.71
C ARG A 61 -15.80 -8.38 17.37
N HIS A 62 -15.42 -7.35 18.12
CA HIS A 62 -16.39 -6.55 18.89
C HIS A 62 -16.70 -5.20 18.24
N LEU A 63 -15.81 -4.67 17.39
CA LEU A 63 -15.96 -3.33 16.79
C LEU A 63 -16.05 -3.36 15.27
N ASN A 64 -16.00 -4.54 14.65
CA ASN A 64 -15.84 -4.72 13.20
C ASN A 64 -14.68 -3.88 12.62
N ASN A 65 -13.64 -3.62 13.41
CA ASN A 65 -12.51 -2.80 12.99
C ASN A 65 -11.33 -3.69 12.59
N HIS A 66 -11.21 -3.94 11.29
CA HIS A 66 -10.22 -4.86 10.75
C HIS A 66 -8.86 -4.21 10.48
N PHE A 67 -8.76 -2.88 10.66
CA PHE A 67 -7.60 -2.07 10.26
C PHE A 67 -6.92 -1.37 11.45
N GLY A 68 -7.45 -1.49 12.66
CA GLY A 68 -6.89 -0.83 13.85
C GLY A 68 -7.01 0.69 13.81
N ILE A 69 -8.00 1.23 13.09
CA ILE A 69 -8.21 2.68 12.96
C ILE A 69 -8.73 3.24 14.28
N LYS A 70 -8.09 4.30 14.79
CA LYS A 70 -8.54 5.01 16.00
C LYS A 70 -9.63 6.03 15.68
N GLY A 71 -10.57 6.22 16.60
CA GLY A 71 -11.67 7.17 16.43
C GLY A 71 -12.74 7.04 17.50
N SER A 72 -13.90 7.62 17.22
CA SER A 72 -15.10 7.51 18.06
C SER A 72 -15.49 6.05 18.25
N ASN A 73 -15.85 5.68 19.47
CA ASN A 73 -16.28 4.34 19.83
C ASN A 73 -17.54 4.45 20.70
N SER A 74 -18.65 3.86 20.25
CA SER A 74 -19.92 3.83 20.99
C SER A 74 -20.24 2.46 21.61
N ASN A 75 -19.36 1.47 21.41
CA ASN A 75 -19.55 0.10 21.84
C ASN A 75 -19.50 -0.04 23.37
N ALA A 76 -20.52 -0.70 23.94
CA ALA A 76 -20.63 -0.89 25.38
C ALA A 76 -19.84 -2.09 25.92
N GLU A 77 -19.44 -3.04 25.08
CA GLU A 77 -18.76 -4.28 25.50
C GLU A 77 -17.26 -4.08 25.71
N ILE A 78 -16.63 -3.25 24.87
CA ILE A 78 -15.18 -3.01 24.96
C ILE A 78 -14.86 -1.52 24.98
N ASN A 79 -14.19 -1.07 26.05
CA ASN A 79 -13.69 0.29 26.17
C ASN A 79 -12.30 0.39 25.52
N SER A 80 -12.19 1.08 24.39
CA SER A 80 -10.93 1.25 23.65
C SER A 80 -10.88 2.57 22.87
N SER A 81 -9.69 2.93 22.37
CA SER A 81 -9.52 4.09 21.47
C SER A 81 -9.74 3.77 19.98
N TYR A 82 -10.11 2.53 19.67
CA TYR A 82 -10.36 2.08 18.30
C TYR A 82 -11.79 2.40 17.90
N ARG A 83 -11.97 2.84 16.65
CA ARG A 83 -13.29 3.15 16.08
C ARG A 83 -14.16 1.89 15.98
N ASP A 84 -15.46 2.01 16.22
CA ASP A 84 -16.46 0.99 15.88
C ASP A 84 -17.08 1.23 14.50
N PHE A 85 -17.42 0.12 13.84
CA PHE A 85 -18.06 0.06 12.53
C PHE A 85 -19.27 -0.87 12.59
N GLU A 86 -20.27 -0.61 11.74
CA GLU A 86 -21.46 -1.43 11.62
C GLU A 86 -21.16 -2.81 11.03
N SER A 87 -20.18 -2.87 10.12
CA SER A 87 -19.74 -4.09 9.45
C SER A 87 -18.24 -4.10 9.20
N ALA A 88 -17.70 -5.29 8.88
CA ALA A 88 -16.31 -5.40 8.45
C ALA A 88 -16.08 -4.52 7.21
N ASP A 89 -16.95 -4.60 6.21
CA ASP A 89 -16.87 -3.85 4.94
C ASP A 89 -16.78 -2.34 5.17
N GLU A 90 -17.55 -1.76 6.10
CA GLU A 90 -17.42 -0.33 6.43
C GLU A 90 -16.02 0.03 6.96
N SER A 91 -15.34 -0.89 7.64
CA SER A 91 -13.95 -0.68 8.05
C SER A 91 -12.96 -0.78 6.88
N TYR A 92 -13.27 -1.57 5.84
CA TYR A 92 -12.50 -1.63 4.59
C TYR A 92 -12.66 -0.34 3.79
N ASP A 93 -13.90 0.13 3.61
CA ASP A 93 -14.21 1.43 3.02
C ASP A 93 -13.41 2.53 3.72
N ASN A 94 -13.47 2.58 5.06
CA ASN A 94 -12.80 3.62 5.82
C ASN A 94 -11.27 3.55 5.74
N PHE A 95 -10.69 2.34 5.61
CA PHE A 95 -9.26 2.21 5.37
C PHE A 95 -8.85 2.86 4.04
N VAL A 96 -9.61 2.63 2.97
CA VAL A 96 -9.33 3.25 1.66
C VAL A 96 -9.56 4.76 1.71
N GLU A 97 -10.63 5.24 2.35
CA GLU A 97 -10.86 6.67 2.58
C GLU A 97 -9.68 7.33 3.31
N VAL A 98 -9.10 6.66 4.32
CA VAL A 98 -7.93 7.15 5.05
C VAL A 98 -6.73 7.31 4.12
N LEU A 99 -6.51 6.37 3.21
CA LEU A 99 -5.43 6.46 2.21
C LEU A 99 -5.68 7.63 1.25
N GLN A 100 -6.90 7.80 0.75
CA GLN A 100 -7.23 8.85 -0.21
C GLN A 100 -7.15 10.26 0.38
N ASN A 101 -7.70 10.43 1.59
CA ASN A 101 -7.96 11.76 2.13
C ASN A 101 -6.78 12.35 2.90
N ARG A 102 -5.78 11.54 3.29
CA ARG A 102 -4.62 12.05 4.03
C ARG A 102 -3.46 12.35 3.07
N SER A 103 -3.00 13.60 3.11
CA SER A 103 -1.91 14.09 2.26
C SER A 103 -0.59 13.30 2.39
N SER A 104 -0.35 12.63 3.53
CA SER A 104 0.80 11.75 3.74
C SER A 104 0.82 10.53 2.81
N PHE A 105 -0.31 10.17 2.24
CA PHE A 105 -0.49 9.03 1.34
C PHE A 105 -0.69 9.41 -0.13
N SER A 106 -0.82 10.70 -0.46
CA SER A 106 -1.00 11.20 -1.85
C SER A 106 -0.06 10.55 -2.88
N LYS A 107 1.22 10.39 -2.51
CA LYS A 107 2.24 9.77 -3.37
C LYS A 107 1.97 8.31 -3.75
N LEU A 108 1.12 7.60 -3.01
CA LEU A 108 0.68 6.26 -3.39
C LEU A 108 -0.05 6.34 -4.73
N PHE A 109 -1.04 7.21 -4.81
CA PHE A 109 -1.89 7.39 -6.00
C PHE A 109 -1.17 8.14 -7.13
N ASP A 110 -0.19 8.99 -6.81
CA ASP A 110 0.55 9.74 -7.84
C ASP A 110 1.71 8.94 -8.48
N GLU A 111 2.36 8.06 -7.72
CA GLU A 111 3.66 7.47 -8.09
C GLU A 111 3.68 5.93 -8.09
N CYS A 112 2.75 5.24 -7.42
CA CYS A 112 2.76 3.78 -7.36
C CYS A 112 1.95 3.18 -8.51
N ASP A 113 2.52 2.19 -9.18
CA ASP A 113 1.76 1.29 -10.03
C ASP A 113 0.71 0.56 -9.16
N GLN A 114 -0.54 0.49 -9.64
CA GLN A 114 -1.66 -0.11 -8.91
C GLN A 114 -1.42 -1.59 -8.56
N TYR A 115 -0.55 -2.28 -9.30
CA TYR A 115 -0.24 -3.69 -9.09
C TYR A 115 1.06 -3.90 -8.28
N ASP A 116 1.88 -2.88 -8.05
CA ASP A 116 3.10 -2.97 -7.22
C ASP A 116 2.76 -2.89 -5.73
N TYR A 117 2.16 -3.97 -5.22
CA TYR A 117 1.81 -4.14 -3.81
C TYR A 117 2.99 -3.88 -2.85
N ALA A 118 4.23 -4.11 -3.29
CA ALA A 118 5.41 -3.88 -2.49
C ALA A 118 5.76 -2.38 -2.40
N ALA A 119 5.55 -1.60 -3.46
CA ALA A 119 5.64 -0.14 -3.40
C ALA A 119 4.54 0.43 -2.50
N TRP A 120 3.29 -0.06 -2.65
CA TRP A 120 2.16 0.33 -1.82
C TRP A 120 2.39 0.09 -0.33
N ALA A 121 2.74 -1.13 0.08
CA ALA A 121 3.02 -1.43 1.49
C ALA A 121 4.15 -0.55 2.07
N ARG A 122 5.23 -0.31 1.30
CA ARG A 122 6.30 0.58 1.75
C ARG A 122 5.86 2.04 1.81
N GLY A 123 5.00 2.47 0.89
CA GLY A 123 4.44 3.83 0.86
C GLY A 123 3.50 4.09 2.02
N ILE A 124 2.60 3.14 2.35
CA ILE A 124 1.72 3.21 3.52
C ILE A 124 2.54 3.29 4.81
N GLN A 125 3.62 2.50 4.95
CA GLN A 125 4.53 2.63 6.08
C GLN A 125 5.19 4.02 6.12
N ARG A 126 5.71 4.51 4.99
CA ARG A 126 6.34 5.85 4.91
C ARG A 126 5.36 6.98 5.22
N GLY A 127 4.09 6.81 4.88
CA GLY A 127 3.01 7.75 5.16
C GLY A 127 2.53 7.73 6.63
N GLY A 128 3.11 6.86 7.46
CA GLY A 128 2.91 6.87 8.91
C GLY A 128 1.70 6.07 9.40
N TYR A 129 1.20 5.11 8.62
CA TYR A 129 0.10 4.24 9.04
C TYR A 129 0.44 3.44 10.31
N ALA A 130 1.64 2.85 10.34
CA ALA A 130 2.17 2.09 11.48
C ALA A 130 3.55 2.62 11.89
N SER A 131 3.83 2.62 13.19
CA SER A 131 5.13 3.02 13.75
C SER A 131 6.21 1.94 13.57
N SER A 132 5.82 0.69 13.33
CA SER A 132 6.74 -0.44 13.20
C SER A 132 7.61 -0.30 11.94
N ARG A 133 8.93 -0.46 12.12
CA ARG A 133 9.90 -0.45 11.01
C ARG A 133 9.80 -1.67 10.10
N THR A 134 9.16 -2.74 10.56
CA THR A 134 9.01 -4.00 9.82
C THR A 134 7.62 -4.20 9.24
N TRP A 135 6.70 -3.25 9.44
CA TRP A 135 5.29 -3.38 9.05
C TRP A 135 5.13 -3.74 7.57
N ALA A 136 5.75 -2.96 6.67
CA ALA A 136 5.68 -3.22 5.23
C ALA A 136 6.26 -4.60 4.87
N LYS A 137 7.33 -5.04 5.56
CA LYS A 137 7.91 -6.37 5.36
C LYS A 137 6.91 -7.46 5.77
N GLN A 138 6.17 -7.26 6.85
CA GLN A 138 5.16 -8.20 7.34
C GLN A 138 3.95 -8.26 6.39
N VAL A 139 3.45 -7.11 5.93
CA VAL A 139 2.38 -7.04 4.92
C VAL A 139 2.80 -7.75 3.63
N ILE A 140 3.99 -7.44 3.09
CA ILE A 140 4.51 -8.11 1.88
C ILE A 140 4.66 -9.62 2.12
N ALA A 141 5.07 -10.05 3.31
CA ALA A 141 5.18 -11.47 3.63
C ALA A 141 3.81 -12.17 3.66
N ILE A 142 2.77 -11.51 4.15
CA ILE A 142 1.38 -12.02 4.12
C ILE A 142 0.90 -12.16 2.66
N ILE A 143 1.11 -11.13 1.83
CA ILE A 143 0.73 -11.15 0.41
C ILE A 143 1.37 -12.32 -0.31
N ASN A 144 2.68 -12.52 -0.13
CA ASN A 144 3.39 -13.62 -0.78
C ASN A 144 2.97 -14.99 -0.22
N LYS A 145 2.76 -15.10 1.09
CA LYS A 145 2.42 -16.38 1.75
C LYS A 145 1.06 -16.92 1.31
N TYR A 146 0.08 -16.04 1.14
CA TYR A 146 -1.29 -16.40 0.76
C TYR A 146 -1.60 -16.06 -0.70
N GLU A 147 -0.57 -15.71 -1.48
CA GLU A 147 -0.67 -15.36 -2.90
C GLU A 147 -1.76 -14.33 -3.22
N LEU A 148 -1.95 -13.36 -2.34
CA LEU A 148 -3.05 -12.39 -2.43
C LEU A 148 -2.95 -11.52 -3.68
N TYR A 149 -1.75 -11.42 -4.26
CA TYR A 149 -1.49 -10.74 -5.53
C TYR A 149 -2.32 -11.29 -6.70
N ARG A 150 -2.85 -12.52 -6.59
CA ARG A 150 -3.75 -13.11 -7.58
C ARG A 150 -5.11 -12.42 -7.66
N TYR A 151 -5.49 -11.68 -6.61
CA TYR A 151 -6.73 -10.90 -6.57
C TYR A 151 -6.58 -9.48 -7.12
N ASP A 152 -5.36 -9.09 -7.50
CA ASP A 152 -5.10 -7.74 -8.04
C ASP A 152 -5.57 -7.54 -9.49
N GLU A 153 -6.28 -8.51 -10.11
CA GLU A 153 -6.77 -8.43 -11.50
C GLU A 153 -5.71 -7.91 -12.51
N ARG A 154 -4.50 -8.46 -12.40
CA ARG A 154 -3.36 -8.03 -13.21
C ARG A 154 -3.51 -8.48 -14.67
N PRO A 155 -3.06 -7.68 -15.64
CA PRO A 155 -2.89 -8.13 -17.01
C PRO A 155 -1.98 -9.36 -17.09
N ASP A 156 -2.25 -10.25 -18.05
CA ASP A 156 -1.47 -11.49 -18.23
C ASP A 156 0.02 -11.23 -18.52
N ASP A 157 0.35 -10.06 -19.09
CA ASP A 157 1.71 -9.63 -19.41
C ASP A 157 2.37 -8.77 -18.32
N TYR A 158 1.72 -8.63 -17.14
CA TYR A 158 2.27 -7.85 -16.04
C TYR A 158 3.59 -8.45 -15.54
N ALA A 159 4.67 -7.69 -15.73
CA ALA A 159 5.98 -8.03 -15.20
C ALA A 159 6.20 -7.33 -13.86
N GLU A 160 6.48 -8.11 -12.81
CA GLU A 160 6.87 -7.56 -11.51
C GLU A 160 8.02 -6.55 -11.66
N PRO A 161 7.95 -5.39 -10.99
CA PRO A 161 9.03 -4.41 -11.06
C PRO A 161 10.33 -5.06 -10.59
N VAL A 162 11.37 -4.95 -11.43
CA VAL A 162 12.67 -5.54 -11.16
C VAL A 162 13.15 -5.02 -9.81
N LYS A 163 13.23 -5.92 -8.82
CA LYS A 163 13.83 -5.64 -7.52
C LYS A 163 15.32 -5.40 -7.76
N ILE A 164 15.68 -4.17 -8.09
CA ILE A 164 17.08 -3.74 -8.05
C ILE A 164 17.45 -3.80 -6.59
N ALA A 165 17.98 -4.95 -6.15
CA ALA A 165 18.59 -5.05 -4.85
C ALA A 165 19.58 -3.88 -4.77
N PRO A 166 19.52 -3.03 -3.73
CA PRO A 166 20.57 -2.05 -3.54
C PRO A 166 21.85 -2.87 -3.50
N VAL A 167 22.70 -2.71 -4.52
CA VAL A 167 24.02 -3.34 -4.56
C VAL A 167 24.61 -3.07 -3.18
N SER A 168 24.87 -4.13 -2.43
CA SER A 168 25.42 -4.01 -1.09
C SER A 168 26.83 -3.47 -1.24
N ILE A 169 26.96 -2.14 -1.32
CA ILE A 169 28.23 -1.50 -1.05
C ILE A 169 28.47 -1.80 0.41
N LYS A 170 29.29 -2.82 0.69
CA LYS A 170 29.82 -3.08 2.03
C LYS A 170 30.33 -1.72 2.52
N LYS A 171 29.67 -1.14 3.53
CA LYS A 171 30.17 0.02 4.25
C LYS A 171 31.46 -0.42 4.92
N HIS A 172 32.57 -0.34 4.20
CA HIS A 172 33.84 -0.13 4.87
C HIS A 172 33.66 1.17 5.64
N HIS A 173 33.89 1.12 6.96
CA HIS A 173 34.06 2.32 7.77
C HIS A 173 35.29 3.05 7.21
N SER A 174 35.12 3.79 6.12
CA SER A 174 36.14 4.68 5.61
C SER A 174 36.27 5.76 6.68
N ARG A 175 37.43 5.76 7.36
CA ARG A 175 38.00 6.94 8.00
C ARG A 175 37.62 8.17 7.18
N SER A 176 37.22 9.25 7.83
CA SER A 176 36.78 10.48 7.17
C SER A 176 37.88 11.06 6.27
N TYR A 177 37.96 10.56 5.04
CA TYR A 177 38.67 11.22 3.98
C TYR A 177 37.69 12.23 3.38
N LYS A 178 37.99 13.52 3.54
CA LYS A 178 37.30 14.62 2.85
C LYS A 178 37.27 14.30 1.35
N ALA A 179 36.17 13.76 0.87
CA ALA A 179 35.99 13.45 -0.53
C ALA A 179 35.91 14.75 -1.32
N LYS A 180 36.88 14.97 -2.22
CA LYS A 180 36.81 16.00 -3.25
C LYS A 180 35.55 15.74 -4.10
N LYS A 181 34.64 16.70 -4.05
CA LYS A 181 33.39 16.75 -4.82
C LYS A 181 33.70 16.66 -6.31
N HIS A 182 33.59 15.48 -6.90
CA HIS A 182 33.52 15.36 -8.35
C HIS A 182 32.20 15.99 -8.81
N ARG A 183 32.30 17.18 -9.41
CA ARG A 183 31.19 17.85 -10.06
C ARG A 183 30.87 17.05 -11.32
N SER A 184 29.82 16.24 -11.30
CA SER A 184 29.19 15.81 -12.54
C SER A 184 28.79 17.08 -13.29
N SER A 185 29.29 17.26 -14.50
CA SER A 185 28.90 18.39 -15.34
C SER A 185 27.42 18.24 -15.65
N VAL A 186 26.63 19.21 -15.17
CA VAL A 186 25.19 19.24 -15.42
C VAL A 186 24.99 19.43 -16.92
N LYS A 187 24.39 18.44 -17.59
CA LYS A 187 23.97 18.56 -19.00
C LYS A 187 22.70 19.40 -19.07
N PHE A 188 22.61 20.26 -20.08
CA PHE A 188 21.47 21.14 -20.31
C PHE A 188 20.86 20.85 -21.67
N TYR A 189 19.55 21.06 -21.77
CA TYR A 189 18.77 21.05 -22.99
C TYR A 189 18.13 22.42 -23.20
N THR A 190 18.17 22.93 -24.43
CA THR A 190 17.48 24.17 -24.82
C THR A 190 16.19 23.80 -25.53
N VAL A 191 15.06 24.16 -24.93
CA VAL A 191 13.71 23.91 -25.46
C VAL A 191 13.56 24.52 -26.86
N ARG A 192 13.12 23.72 -27.82
CA ARG A 192 12.84 24.11 -29.21
C ARG A 192 11.35 24.41 -29.39
N LYS A 193 11.03 25.13 -30.47
CA LYS A 193 9.64 25.40 -30.85
C LYS A 193 8.93 24.08 -31.15
N GLY A 194 7.87 23.76 -30.39
CA GLY A 194 7.11 22.51 -30.51
C GLY A 194 7.44 21.44 -29.47
N ASP A 195 8.43 21.67 -28.62
CA ASP A 195 8.73 20.77 -27.50
C ASP A 195 7.67 20.87 -26.40
N ASN A 196 7.51 19.75 -25.70
CA ASN A 196 6.84 19.71 -24.40
C ASN A 196 7.66 18.86 -23.44
N LEU A 197 7.38 18.98 -22.14
CA LEU A 197 8.20 18.35 -21.11
C LEU A 197 8.17 16.82 -21.17
N ASN A 198 7.06 16.22 -21.62
CA ASN A 198 6.95 14.77 -21.79
C ASN A 198 7.86 14.26 -22.92
N LYS A 199 7.85 14.92 -24.08
CA LYS A 199 8.71 14.56 -25.23
C LYS A 199 10.20 14.67 -24.90
N ILE A 200 10.59 15.73 -24.18
CA ILE A 200 11.98 15.90 -23.76
C ILE A 200 12.36 14.82 -22.75
N ALA A 201 11.48 14.52 -21.79
CA ALA A 201 11.73 13.49 -20.80
C ALA A 201 11.92 12.11 -21.42
N GLU A 202 11.03 11.71 -22.33
CA GLU A 202 11.08 10.45 -23.07
C GLU A 202 12.38 10.33 -23.88
N SER A 203 12.77 11.37 -24.61
CA SER A 203 14.01 11.37 -25.41
C SER A 203 15.30 11.27 -24.58
N HIS A 204 15.21 11.52 -23.28
CA HIS A 204 16.34 11.51 -22.35
C HIS A 204 16.21 10.45 -21.25
N GLY A 205 15.27 9.50 -21.40
CA GLY A 205 15.09 8.39 -20.47
C GLY A 205 14.77 8.84 -19.04
N THR A 206 14.00 9.92 -18.91
CA THR A 206 13.55 10.47 -17.62
C THR A 206 12.04 10.75 -17.66
N SER A 207 11.47 11.24 -16.56
CA SER A 207 10.06 11.66 -16.52
C SER A 207 9.94 13.18 -16.53
N SER A 208 8.81 13.68 -17.03
CA SER A 208 8.52 15.12 -17.03
C SER A 208 8.54 15.66 -15.60
N LEU A 209 8.00 14.92 -14.63
CA LEU A 209 8.07 15.25 -13.20
C LEU A 209 9.52 15.32 -12.67
N SER A 210 10.39 14.39 -13.07
CA SER A 210 11.82 14.41 -12.72
C SER A 210 12.51 15.66 -13.27
N LEU A 211 12.23 16.02 -14.54
CA LEU A 211 12.71 17.26 -15.14
C LEU A 211 12.16 18.50 -14.43
N MET A 212 10.87 18.53 -14.06
CA MET A 212 10.27 19.63 -13.30
C MET A 212 11.00 19.84 -11.99
N ARG A 213 11.18 18.77 -11.21
CA ARG A 213 11.85 18.83 -9.91
C ARG A 213 13.31 19.27 -10.04
N LYS A 214 14.03 18.74 -11.04
CA LYS A 214 15.43 19.10 -11.32
C LYS A 214 15.61 20.58 -11.69
N ASN A 215 14.55 21.17 -12.26
CA ASN A 215 14.54 22.54 -12.76
C ASN A 215 13.69 23.51 -11.94
N GLY A 216 13.10 23.06 -10.81
CA GLY A 216 12.21 23.88 -9.98
C GLY A 216 10.96 24.38 -10.71
N LEU A 217 10.50 23.66 -11.74
CA LEU A 217 9.31 24.05 -12.51
C LEU A 217 8.05 23.70 -11.72
N LYS A 218 7.15 24.68 -11.54
CA LYS A 218 5.84 24.49 -10.89
C LYS A 218 4.75 24.02 -11.86
N LYS A 219 4.98 24.18 -13.16
CA LYS A 219 4.05 23.82 -14.25
C LYS A 219 4.85 23.22 -15.41
N SER A 220 4.22 22.38 -16.22
CA SER A 220 4.84 21.69 -17.36
C SER A 220 5.10 22.59 -18.59
N ALA A 221 4.61 23.83 -18.56
CA ALA A 221 4.79 24.80 -19.65
C ALA A 221 6.26 25.21 -19.81
N LEU A 222 6.78 25.06 -21.03
CA LEU A 222 8.14 25.44 -21.41
C LEU A 222 8.10 26.53 -22.48
N LYS A 223 9.04 27.47 -22.41
CA LYS A 223 9.22 28.49 -23.45
C LYS A 223 10.32 28.06 -24.42
N PRO A 224 10.14 28.20 -25.75
CA PRO A 224 11.24 28.04 -26.69
C PRO A 224 12.44 28.92 -26.28
N GLY A 225 13.64 28.34 -26.28
CA GLY A 225 14.87 28.96 -25.79
C GLY A 225 15.16 28.74 -24.29
N GLN A 226 14.22 28.19 -23.52
CA GLN A 226 14.43 27.89 -22.10
C GLN A 226 15.46 26.78 -21.93
N LYS A 227 16.47 27.00 -21.08
CA LYS A 227 17.45 25.98 -20.72
C LYS A 227 16.97 25.20 -19.50
N ILE A 228 16.92 23.88 -19.63
CA ILE A 228 16.60 22.96 -18.53
C ILE A 228 17.74 21.97 -18.33
N LYS A 229 17.97 21.59 -17.09
CA LYS A 229 18.91 20.55 -16.66
C LYS A 229 18.31 19.19 -17.03
N LEU A 230 19.10 18.37 -17.72
CA LEU A 230 18.81 16.97 -18.01
C LEU A 230 19.33 16.09 -16.87
#